data_AF-A0A969JFF4-F1
#
_entry.id   AF-A0A969JFF4-F1
#
_cell.length_a   1.000
_cell.length_b   1.000
_cell.length_c   1.000
_cell.angle_alpha   90.00
_cell.angle_beta   90.00
_cell.angle_gamma   90.00
#
_symmetry.space_group_name_H-M   'P 1'
#
loop_
_entity.id
_entity.type
_entity.pdbx_description
1 polymer ?
#
loop_
_entity_poly.entity_id
_entity_poly.type
_entity_poly.pdbx_seq_one_letter_code
_entity_poly.pdbx_strand_id
1 'polypeptide(L)'
;MALKYRLPRKAVPNVVKSIASSSILIEIFDQKGGKIKSYYVGGVDMDEKGTYMMMTDSNEPYATHIPNFTGSLRVRYFVDETDWRDRSVFNIPIDDIKSVSVDYPLQKSKSFKLEKNGRNFNVEPLYPIVPRISSTANRGICEAFLMEFDNLGAEGFENKHPQRDSISAIMPFASISVKNTEGVEKTVKFHPMAKRNADGELVRDSQSESALIERYFAETEGELFMVQHIVFKKNFQDL
;
A
#
# COMPACT_ATOMS: atom_id res chain seq x y z
N MET A 1 -18.11 -10.32 18.60
CA MET A 1 -19.15 -9.30 18.88
C MET A 1 -20.18 -9.92 19.81
N ALA A 2 -20.72 -9.15 20.75
CA ALA A 2 -21.69 -9.62 21.73
C ALA A 2 -22.89 -8.67 21.80
N LEU A 3 -24.06 -9.22 22.16
CA LEU A 3 -25.22 -8.43 22.52
C LEU A 3 -24.89 -7.56 23.73
N LYS A 4 -25.15 -6.25 23.62
CA LYS A 4 -25.06 -5.31 24.74
C LYS A 4 -26.41 -5.22 25.46
N TYR A 5 -27.47 -4.92 24.72
CA TYR A 5 -28.85 -4.90 25.24
C TYR A 5 -29.89 -4.92 24.10
N ARG A 6 -31.14 -5.26 24.46
CA ARG A 6 -32.31 -5.12 23.59
C ARG A 6 -32.87 -3.71 23.67
N LEU A 7 -33.24 -3.13 22.53
CA LEU A 7 -33.75 -1.77 22.51
C LEU A 7 -35.12 -1.67 23.20
N PRO A 8 -35.43 -0.55 23.88
CA PRO A 8 -36.80 -0.26 24.31
C PRO A 8 -37.75 -0.22 23.12
N ARG A 9 -38.97 -0.77 23.25
CA ARG A 9 -39.95 -0.84 22.14
C ARG A 9 -40.20 0.50 21.43
N LYS A 10 -40.16 1.61 22.17
CA LYS A 10 -40.33 2.96 21.62
C LYS A 10 -39.17 3.42 20.72
N ALA A 11 -37.97 2.88 20.92
CA ALA A 11 -36.78 3.25 20.15
C ALA A 11 -36.65 2.45 18.84
N VAL A 12 -37.27 1.26 18.77
CA VAL A 12 -37.16 0.35 17.61
C VAL A 12 -37.53 1.04 16.29
N PRO A 13 -38.66 1.74 16.13
CA PRO A 13 -39.02 2.36 14.85
C PRO A 13 -37.98 3.37 14.35
N ASN A 14 -37.41 4.17 15.26
CA ASN A 14 -36.40 5.17 14.91
C ASN A 14 -35.08 4.51 14.48
N VAL A 15 -34.67 3.45 15.16
CA VAL A 15 -33.43 2.73 14.82
C VAL A 15 -33.58 1.95 13.51
N VAL A 16 -34.73 1.32 13.28
CA VAL A 16 -35.03 0.68 11.98
C VAL A 16 -34.98 1.70 10.85
N LYS A 17 -35.59 2.88 11.04
CA LYS A 17 -35.53 3.98 10.05
C LYS A 17 -34.08 4.43 9.79
N SER A 18 -33.27 4.56 10.85
CA SER A 18 -31.87 4.93 10.72
C SER A 18 -31.06 3.87 9.96
N ILE A 19 -31.24 2.58 10.27
CA ILE A 19 -30.61 1.47 9.55
C ILE A 19 -31.01 1.48 8.07
N ALA A 20 -32.29 1.70 7.77
CA ALA A 20 -32.78 1.79 6.40
C ALA A 20 -32.14 2.96 5.62
N SER A 21 -31.82 4.06 6.29
CA SER A 21 -31.21 5.23 5.64
C SER A 21 -29.69 5.17 5.47
N SER A 22 -28.94 4.55 6.40
CA SER A 22 -27.48 4.72 6.47
C SER A 22 -26.71 3.52 7.04
N SER A 23 -27.20 2.30 6.81
CA SER A 23 -26.50 1.07 7.21
C SER A 23 -25.45 0.61 6.20
N ILE A 24 -24.57 -0.26 6.68
CA ILE A 24 -23.73 -1.11 5.86
C ILE A 24 -24.38 -2.50 5.85
N LEU A 25 -24.72 -3.02 4.66
CA LEU A 25 -25.19 -4.39 4.50
C LEU A 25 -23.98 -5.33 4.46
N ILE A 26 -23.99 -6.34 5.32
CA ILE A 26 -22.98 -7.41 5.32
C ILE A 26 -23.64 -8.70 4.85
N GLU A 27 -23.01 -9.35 3.89
CA GLU A 27 -23.40 -10.66 3.39
C GLU A 27 -22.19 -11.60 3.45
N ILE A 28 -22.37 -12.76 4.08
CA ILE A 28 -21.35 -13.77 4.26
C ILE A 28 -21.77 -14.99 3.44
N PHE A 29 -20.88 -15.45 2.57
CA PHE A 29 -21.10 -16.60 1.69
C PHE A 29 -20.11 -17.72 2.00
N ASP A 30 -20.50 -18.96 1.71
CA ASP A 30 -19.60 -20.09 1.70
C ASP A 30 -18.77 -20.12 0.39
N GLN A 31 -17.81 -21.05 0.31
CA GLN A 31 -16.97 -21.22 -0.87
C GLN A 31 -17.74 -21.64 -2.14
N LYS A 32 -18.99 -22.13 -2.00
CA LYS A 32 -19.87 -22.52 -3.10
C LYS A 32 -20.83 -21.38 -3.50
N GLY A 33 -20.73 -20.21 -2.86
CA GLY A 33 -21.61 -19.06 -3.10
C GLY A 33 -22.94 -19.11 -2.34
N GLY A 34 -23.14 -20.06 -1.43
CA GLY A 34 -24.33 -20.13 -0.57
C GLY A 34 -24.28 -19.07 0.53
N LYS A 35 -25.36 -18.29 0.69
CA LYS A 35 -25.44 -17.25 1.74
C LYS A 35 -25.55 -17.90 3.13
N ILE A 36 -24.55 -17.67 3.97
CA ILE A 36 -24.47 -18.15 5.35
C ILE A 36 -25.23 -17.23 6.29
N LYS A 37 -25.01 -15.91 6.15
CA LYS A 37 -25.55 -14.91 7.06
C LYS A 37 -25.57 -13.53 6.42
N SER A 38 -26.59 -12.74 6.73
CA SER A 38 -26.64 -11.33 6.36
C SER A 38 -27.24 -10.48 7.45
N TYR A 39 -26.68 -9.29 7.65
CA TYR A 39 -27.12 -8.34 8.66
C TYR A 39 -26.71 -6.92 8.30
N TYR A 40 -27.43 -5.96 8.84
CA TYR A 40 -27.15 -4.54 8.74
C TYR A 40 -26.32 -4.06 9.92
N VAL A 41 -25.35 -3.19 9.65
CA VAL A 41 -24.59 -2.44 10.66
C VAL A 41 -25.00 -0.97 10.56
N GLY A 42 -25.72 -0.50 11.57
CA GLY A 42 -26.27 0.85 11.63
C GLY A 42 -25.41 1.84 12.42
N GLY A 43 -26.07 2.87 12.93
CA GLY A 43 -25.48 3.88 13.81
C GLY A 43 -25.19 3.38 15.22
N VAL A 44 -24.90 4.31 16.11
CA VAL A 44 -24.51 4.04 17.50
C VAL A 44 -25.63 4.37 18.50
N ASP A 45 -25.52 3.83 19.71
CA ASP A 45 -26.33 4.25 20.85
C ASP A 45 -25.99 5.67 21.34
N MET A 46 -26.79 6.22 22.25
CA MET A 46 -26.64 7.62 22.69
C MET A 46 -25.29 7.92 23.34
N ASP A 47 -24.65 6.92 23.95
CA ASP A 47 -23.34 7.07 24.58
C ASP A 47 -22.18 6.73 23.63
N GLU A 48 -22.49 6.39 22.36
CA GLU A 48 -21.55 5.93 21.33
C GLU A 48 -20.75 4.66 21.68
N LYS A 49 -21.24 3.87 22.64
CA LYS A 49 -20.59 2.65 23.17
C LYS A 49 -21.23 1.37 22.65
N GLY A 50 -22.25 1.46 21.81
CA GLY A 50 -22.93 0.33 21.21
C GLY A 50 -23.29 0.63 19.77
N THR A 51 -23.29 -0.39 18.92
CA THR A 51 -23.68 -0.26 17.51
C THR A 51 -24.94 -1.05 17.25
N TYR A 52 -25.92 -0.39 16.63
CA TYR A 52 -27.16 -1.06 16.26
C TYR A 52 -26.92 -2.01 15.09
N MET A 53 -27.28 -3.27 15.27
CA MET A 53 -27.21 -4.28 14.22
C MET A 53 -28.55 -5.02 14.12
N MET A 54 -28.90 -5.45 12.91
CA MET A 54 -30.18 -6.11 12.62
C MET A 54 -29.98 -7.19 11.57
N MET A 55 -30.49 -8.39 11.80
CA MET A 55 -30.47 -9.44 10.78
C MET A 55 -31.38 -9.05 9.61
N THR A 56 -31.03 -9.42 8.38
CA THR A 56 -31.84 -9.04 7.20
C THR A 56 -33.22 -9.70 7.16
N ASP A 57 -33.39 -10.81 7.87
CA ASP A 57 -34.65 -11.56 8.03
C ASP A 57 -35.41 -11.19 9.31
N SER A 58 -34.99 -10.12 10.01
CA SER A 58 -35.58 -9.66 11.26
C SER A 58 -35.92 -8.17 11.22
N ASN A 59 -36.99 -7.79 11.93
CA ASN A 59 -37.35 -6.39 12.17
C ASN A 59 -36.88 -5.89 13.55
N GLU A 60 -36.09 -6.69 14.27
CA GLU A 60 -35.61 -6.37 15.61
C GLU A 60 -34.12 -6.00 15.58
N PRO A 61 -33.77 -4.71 15.73
CA PRO A 61 -32.40 -4.30 15.94
C PRO A 61 -31.95 -4.57 17.38
N TYR A 62 -30.65 -4.75 17.55
CA TYR A 62 -29.98 -4.96 18.84
C TYR A 62 -28.79 -4.02 18.98
N ALA A 63 -28.53 -3.54 20.20
CA ALA A 63 -27.28 -2.85 20.49
C ALA A 63 -26.19 -3.89 20.73
N THR A 64 -25.07 -3.78 20.01
CA THR A 64 -23.96 -4.73 20.05
C THR A 64 -22.66 -4.03 20.41
N HIS A 65 -21.71 -4.78 20.97
CA HIS A 65 -20.39 -4.27 21.32
C HIS A 65 -19.32 -5.37 21.22
N ILE A 66 -18.05 -4.97 21.33
CA ILE A 66 -16.94 -5.87 21.61
C ILE A 66 -16.55 -5.64 23.09
N PRO A 67 -16.46 -6.68 23.93
CA PRO A 67 -15.99 -6.53 25.30
C PRO A 67 -14.62 -5.82 25.33
N ASN A 68 -14.45 -4.88 26.27
CA ASN A 68 -13.26 -4.03 26.40
C ASN A 68 -12.98 -3.09 25.21
N PHE A 69 -13.97 -2.86 24.33
CA PHE A 69 -13.90 -1.86 23.27
C PHE A 69 -15.01 -0.82 23.48
N THR A 70 -14.62 0.45 23.48
CA THR A 70 -15.53 1.59 23.57
C THR A 70 -15.53 2.30 22.23
N GLY A 71 -16.65 2.24 21.52
CA GLY A 71 -16.83 2.96 20.25
C GLY A 71 -17.76 2.23 19.28
N SER A 72 -17.93 2.82 18.10
CA SER A 72 -18.70 2.24 17.01
C SER A 72 -17.99 1.03 16.41
N LEU A 73 -18.71 -0.08 16.23
CA LEU A 73 -18.26 -1.23 15.47
C LEU A 73 -18.23 -0.95 13.97
N ARG A 74 -18.90 0.11 13.50
CA ARG A 74 -18.93 0.51 12.08
C ARG A 74 -17.53 0.73 11.50
N VAL A 75 -16.56 1.18 12.32
CA VAL A 75 -15.16 1.37 11.92
C VAL A 75 -14.43 0.09 11.51
N ARG A 76 -15.00 -1.09 11.81
CA ARG A 76 -14.45 -2.39 11.43
C ARG A 76 -15.07 -2.95 10.14
N TYR A 77 -16.01 -2.23 9.55
CA TYR A 77 -16.67 -2.59 8.30
C TYR A 77 -16.23 -1.63 7.20
N PHE A 78 -14.99 -1.78 6.77
CA PHE A 78 -14.42 -1.00 5.68
C PHE A 78 -15.20 -1.28 4.39
N VAL A 79 -15.67 -0.22 3.74
CA VAL A 79 -16.45 -0.32 2.48
C VAL A 79 -15.62 0.10 1.28
N ASP A 80 -14.57 0.90 1.51
CA ASP A 80 -13.68 1.31 0.42
C ASP A 80 -12.78 0.14 0.03
N GLU A 81 -12.82 -0.24 -1.25
CA GLU A 81 -12.02 -1.31 -1.81
C GLU A 81 -10.51 -1.09 -1.57
N THR A 82 -10.05 0.16 -1.55
CA THR A 82 -8.63 0.50 -1.34
C THR A 82 -8.11 0.16 0.07
N ASP A 83 -9.02 -0.04 1.03
CA ASP A 83 -8.67 -0.52 2.39
C ASP A 83 -8.46 -2.05 2.43
N TRP A 84 -9.00 -2.78 1.45
CA TRP A 84 -8.88 -4.25 1.33
C TRP A 84 -7.79 -4.69 0.37
N ARG A 85 -7.43 -3.84 -0.60
CA ARG A 85 -6.42 -4.15 -1.61
C ARG A 85 -5.03 -4.23 -1.00
N ASP A 86 -4.25 -5.19 -1.49
CA ASP A 86 -2.83 -5.33 -1.16
C ASP A 86 -2.09 -4.04 -1.53
N ARG A 87 -1.30 -3.52 -0.60
CA ARG A 87 -0.49 -2.30 -0.75
C ARG A 87 0.98 -2.61 -1.09
N SER A 88 1.29 -3.85 -1.43
CA SER A 88 2.64 -4.28 -1.80
C SER A 88 3.06 -3.66 -3.14
N VAL A 89 4.10 -2.83 -3.10
CA VAL A 89 4.78 -2.30 -4.30
C VAL A 89 5.67 -3.39 -4.88
N PHE A 90 6.46 -4.06 -4.05
CA PHE A 90 7.18 -5.28 -4.39
C PHE A 90 6.88 -6.36 -3.35
N ASN A 91 6.65 -7.58 -3.82
CA ASN A 91 6.48 -8.77 -3.00
C ASN A 91 6.95 -9.97 -3.84
N ILE A 92 8.27 -10.01 -4.08
CA ILE A 92 8.90 -10.99 -4.98
C ILE A 92 10.03 -11.68 -4.19
N PRO A 93 9.86 -12.95 -3.82
CA PRO A 93 10.91 -13.70 -3.14
C PRO A 93 12.19 -13.76 -3.97
N ILE A 94 13.35 -13.72 -3.30
CA ILE A 94 14.67 -13.78 -3.97
C ILE A 94 14.83 -14.97 -4.92
N ASP A 95 14.16 -16.09 -4.64
CA ASP A 95 14.21 -17.29 -5.47
C ASP A 95 13.44 -17.15 -6.78
N ASP A 96 12.46 -16.25 -6.80
CA ASP A 96 11.65 -15.94 -7.97
C ASP A 96 12.24 -14.79 -8.79
N ILE A 97 13.28 -14.09 -8.29
CA ILE A 97 13.92 -12.99 -9.03
C ILE A 97 14.95 -13.52 -10.04
N LYS A 98 14.78 -13.14 -11.31
CA LYS A 98 15.74 -13.36 -12.39
C LYS A 98 16.69 -12.19 -12.58
N SER A 99 16.16 -10.97 -12.59
CA SER A 99 16.98 -9.75 -12.71
C SER A 99 16.32 -8.53 -12.13
N VAL A 100 17.13 -7.58 -11.67
CA VAL A 100 16.70 -6.25 -11.23
C VAL A 100 17.48 -5.20 -12.00
N SER A 101 16.79 -4.23 -12.59
CA SER A 101 17.39 -3.05 -13.21
C SER A 101 17.03 -1.82 -12.40
N VAL A 102 18.03 -1.01 -12.05
CA VAL A 102 17.84 0.29 -11.40
C VAL A 102 18.34 1.38 -12.35
N ASP A 103 17.42 2.21 -12.82
CA ASP A 103 17.68 3.33 -13.71
C ASP A 103 17.61 4.64 -12.93
N TYR A 104 18.67 5.43 -12.99
CA TYR A 104 18.72 6.81 -12.54
C TYR A 104 18.92 7.71 -13.77
N PRO A 105 17.83 8.23 -14.39
CA PRO A 105 17.91 8.94 -15.66
C PRO A 105 18.87 10.16 -15.63
N LEU A 106 18.97 10.84 -14.48
CA LEU A 106 19.86 11.98 -14.24
C LEU A 106 21.28 11.60 -13.83
N GLN A 107 21.52 10.36 -13.40
CA GLN A 107 22.81 9.87 -12.91
C GLN A 107 23.14 8.52 -13.58
N LYS A 108 23.16 8.52 -14.93
CA LYS A 108 23.30 7.29 -15.74
C LYS A 108 24.48 6.39 -15.36
N SER A 109 25.57 6.96 -14.85
CA SER A 109 26.75 6.20 -14.38
C SER A 109 26.48 5.30 -13.18
N LYS A 110 25.39 5.56 -12.44
CA LYS A 110 24.93 4.76 -11.30
C LYS A 110 23.85 3.74 -11.66
N SER A 111 23.36 3.77 -12.90
CA SER A 111 22.31 2.86 -13.33
C SER A 111 22.91 1.51 -13.68
N PHE A 112 22.33 0.44 -13.15
CA PHE A 112 22.85 -0.91 -13.29
C PHE A 112 21.74 -1.93 -13.49
N LYS A 113 22.13 -3.10 -13.97
CA LYS A 113 21.32 -4.30 -14.03
C LYS A 113 22.05 -5.42 -13.32
N LEU A 114 21.37 -6.03 -12.36
CA LEU A 114 21.78 -7.23 -11.64
C LEU A 114 21.03 -8.43 -12.19
N GLU A 115 21.74 -9.44 -12.68
CA GLU A 115 21.19 -10.71 -13.14
C GLU A 115 21.64 -11.87 -12.24
N LYS A 116 20.69 -12.73 -11.86
CA LYS A 116 20.94 -13.96 -11.10
C LYS A 116 21.08 -15.13 -12.07
N ASN A 117 22.28 -15.72 -12.13
CA ASN A 117 22.60 -16.89 -12.96
C ASN A 117 22.90 -18.09 -12.05
N GLY A 118 21.84 -18.71 -11.53
CA GLY A 118 21.95 -19.78 -10.53
C GLY A 118 22.55 -19.26 -9.23
N ARG A 119 23.81 -19.62 -8.95
CA ARG A 119 24.56 -19.18 -7.76
C ARG A 119 25.45 -17.95 -7.98
N ASN A 120 25.58 -17.53 -9.24
CA ASN A 120 26.44 -16.41 -9.63
C ASN A 120 25.59 -15.18 -9.94
N PHE A 121 26.20 -14.01 -9.80
CA PHE A 121 25.58 -12.74 -10.09
C PHE A 121 26.40 -11.99 -11.13
N ASN A 122 25.71 -11.31 -12.04
CA ASN A 122 26.32 -10.41 -13.01
C ASN A 122 25.74 -9.01 -12.78
N VAL A 123 26.61 -8.01 -12.63
CA VAL A 123 26.21 -6.60 -12.53
C VAL A 123 26.80 -5.89 -13.75
N GLU A 124 25.95 -5.27 -14.56
CA GLU A 124 26.37 -4.49 -15.71
C GLU A 124 25.77 -3.08 -15.68
N PRO A 125 26.47 -2.07 -16.22
CA PRO A 125 25.89 -0.75 -16.40
C PRO A 125 24.66 -0.83 -17.32
N LEU A 126 23.62 -0.08 -16.98
CA LEU A 126 22.39 -0.06 -17.76
C LEU A 126 22.55 0.71 -19.08
N TYR A 127 23.42 1.73 -19.09
CA TYR A 127 23.66 2.57 -20.26
C TYR A 127 24.96 2.18 -20.97
N PRO A 128 24.95 1.95 -22.30
CA PRO A 128 26.14 1.54 -23.07
C PRO A 128 27.33 2.50 -23.00
N ILE A 129 27.09 3.78 -22.72
CA ILE A 129 28.13 4.81 -22.61
C ILE A 129 28.97 4.65 -21.33
N VAL A 130 28.49 3.89 -20.35
CA VAL A 130 29.18 3.67 -19.08
C VAL A 130 30.12 2.47 -19.23
N PRO A 131 31.43 2.61 -18.96
CA PRO A 131 32.38 1.51 -19.06
C PRO A 131 32.00 0.35 -18.14
N ARG A 132 32.11 -0.88 -18.65
CA ARG A 132 31.92 -2.09 -17.85
C ARG A 132 33.06 -2.22 -16.85
N ILE A 133 32.74 -2.38 -15.57
CA ILE A 133 33.72 -2.68 -14.53
C ILE A 133 33.93 -4.21 -14.54
N SER A 134 35.19 -4.63 -14.74
CA SER A 134 35.58 -6.04 -14.78
C SER A 134 35.88 -6.58 -13.37
N SER A 135 35.03 -6.29 -12.39
CA SER A 135 35.13 -6.87 -11.04
C SER A 135 34.09 -7.98 -10.86
N THR A 136 34.46 -9.01 -10.11
CA THR A 136 33.50 -10.04 -9.71
C THR A 136 32.51 -9.44 -8.72
N ALA A 137 31.21 -9.48 -9.05
CA ALA A 137 30.15 -9.02 -8.17
C ALA A 137 30.20 -9.76 -6.83
N ASN A 138 30.16 -9.02 -5.71
CA ASN A 138 30.16 -9.62 -4.39
C ASN A 138 28.81 -10.29 -4.14
N ARG A 139 28.82 -11.64 -4.07
CA ARG A 139 27.64 -12.46 -3.86
C ARG A 139 26.77 -11.99 -2.69
N GLY A 140 27.37 -11.72 -1.53
CA GLY A 140 26.63 -11.33 -0.33
C GLY A 140 25.92 -9.98 -0.48
N ILE A 141 26.54 -9.03 -1.19
CA ILE A 141 25.94 -7.72 -1.48
C ILE A 141 24.78 -7.88 -2.48
N CYS A 142 24.97 -8.67 -3.54
CA CYS A 142 23.91 -8.93 -4.51
C CYS A 142 22.72 -9.67 -3.89
N GLU A 143 22.96 -10.70 -3.07
CA GLU A 143 21.89 -11.42 -2.36
C GLU A 143 21.14 -10.48 -1.41
N ALA A 144 21.85 -9.70 -0.61
CA ALA A 144 21.24 -8.72 0.30
C ALA A 144 20.37 -7.71 -0.46
N PHE A 145 20.86 -7.20 -1.60
CA PHE A 145 20.09 -6.28 -2.44
C PHE A 145 18.81 -6.93 -3.00
N LEU A 146 18.87 -8.18 -3.47
CA LEU A 146 17.69 -8.89 -3.97
C LEU A 146 16.67 -9.21 -2.87
N MET A 147 17.11 -9.45 -1.63
CA MET A 147 16.21 -9.68 -0.49
C MET A 147 15.34 -8.46 -0.17
N GLU A 148 15.78 -7.25 -0.52
CA GLU A 148 15.00 -6.03 -0.27
C GLU A 148 13.73 -5.93 -1.12
N PHE A 149 13.46 -6.87 -2.05
CA PHE A 149 12.24 -6.90 -2.87
C PHE A 149 11.15 -7.87 -2.36
N ASP A 150 11.44 -8.60 -1.28
CA ASP A 150 10.55 -9.63 -0.73
C ASP A 150 9.27 -9.03 -0.12
N ASN A 151 9.34 -7.87 0.54
CA ASN A 151 8.17 -7.25 1.17
C ASN A 151 8.34 -5.73 1.29
N LEU A 152 7.89 -5.00 0.27
CA LEU A 152 7.88 -3.54 0.25
C LEU A 152 6.46 -3.01 0.04
N GLY A 153 5.86 -2.54 1.14
CA GLY A 153 4.53 -1.92 1.14
C GLY A 153 4.54 -0.41 0.94
N ALA A 154 3.45 0.11 0.38
CA ALA A 154 3.12 1.53 0.36
C ALA A 154 2.36 1.97 1.62
N GLU A 155 2.41 3.27 1.94
CA GLU A 155 1.54 3.87 2.96
C GLU A 155 0.08 3.81 2.51
N GLY A 156 -0.18 4.04 1.22
CA GLY A 156 -1.51 4.01 0.64
C GLY A 156 -1.53 4.31 -0.86
N PHE A 157 -2.72 4.24 -1.43
CA PHE A 157 -3.00 4.59 -2.82
C PHE A 157 -3.23 6.10 -2.95
N GLU A 158 -2.62 6.70 -3.97
CA GLU A 158 -2.75 8.11 -4.35
C GLU A 158 -3.42 8.26 -5.72
N ASN A 159 -4.23 7.27 -6.12
CA ASN A 159 -4.87 7.22 -7.44
C ASN A 159 -5.78 8.44 -7.74
N LYS A 160 -6.28 9.11 -6.69
CA LYS A 160 -7.14 10.30 -6.77
C LYS A 160 -6.36 11.63 -6.63
N HIS A 161 -5.03 11.59 -6.64
CA HIS A 161 -4.20 12.78 -6.47
C HIS A 161 -4.45 13.80 -7.60
N PRO A 162 -4.78 15.07 -7.31
CA PRO A 162 -5.16 16.05 -8.34
C PRO A 162 -4.10 16.30 -9.42
N GLN A 163 -2.82 16.11 -9.07
CA GLN A 163 -1.68 16.34 -9.97
C GLN A 163 -1.09 15.04 -10.52
N ARG A 164 -1.81 13.92 -10.47
CA ARG A 164 -1.32 12.61 -10.92
C ARG A 164 -0.72 12.65 -12.32
N ASP A 165 -1.45 13.20 -13.29
CA ASP A 165 -0.99 13.27 -14.68
C ASP A 165 0.30 14.08 -14.81
N SER A 166 0.43 15.15 -14.01
CA SER A 166 1.65 15.96 -13.97
C SER A 166 2.82 15.19 -13.34
N ILE A 167 2.57 14.41 -12.28
CA ILE A 167 3.58 13.58 -11.62
C ILE A 167 4.10 12.51 -12.61
N SER A 168 3.19 11.78 -13.27
CA SER A 168 3.52 10.73 -14.24
C SER A 168 4.27 11.27 -15.48
N ALA A 169 4.06 12.53 -15.85
CA ALA A 169 4.75 13.17 -16.97
C ALA A 169 6.19 13.63 -16.63
N ILE A 170 6.51 13.82 -15.34
CA ILE A 170 7.84 14.22 -14.89
C ILE A 170 8.79 13.01 -14.97
N MET A 171 10.03 13.25 -15.39
CA MET A 171 11.06 12.21 -15.36
C MET A 171 11.28 11.72 -13.92
N PRO A 172 11.19 10.41 -13.65
CA PRO A 172 11.40 9.89 -12.30
C PRO A 172 12.85 10.09 -11.85
N PHE A 173 13.04 10.19 -10.54
CA PHE A 173 14.37 10.18 -9.92
C PHE A 173 15.06 8.83 -10.16
N ALA A 174 14.28 7.75 -9.98
CA ALA A 174 14.72 6.39 -10.17
C ALA A 174 13.58 5.55 -10.75
N SER A 175 13.89 4.55 -11.56
CA SER A 175 12.96 3.52 -12.00
C SER A 175 13.57 2.16 -11.71
N ILE A 176 12.81 1.30 -11.03
CA ILE A 176 13.26 -0.06 -10.70
C ILE A 176 12.39 -1.05 -11.45
N SER A 177 13.02 -1.96 -12.19
CA SER A 177 12.34 -3.05 -12.89
C SER A 177 12.81 -4.38 -12.33
N VAL A 178 11.88 -5.20 -11.85
CA VAL A 178 12.16 -6.55 -11.34
C VAL A 178 11.51 -7.54 -12.29
N LYS A 179 12.33 -8.45 -12.84
CA LYS A 179 11.88 -9.54 -13.69
C LYS A 179 11.96 -10.84 -12.92
N ASN A 180 10.84 -11.57 -12.89
CA ASN A 180 10.79 -12.87 -12.25
C ASN A 180 11.31 -13.99 -13.16
N THR A 181 11.46 -15.20 -12.60
CA THR A 181 11.90 -16.41 -13.31
C THR A 181 10.94 -16.85 -14.40
N GLU A 182 9.65 -16.55 -14.27
CA GLU A 182 8.60 -16.78 -15.28
C GLU A 182 8.66 -15.78 -16.46
N GLY A 183 9.43 -14.70 -16.31
CA GLY A 183 9.63 -13.68 -17.32
C GLY A 183 8.69 -12.48 -17.23
N VAL A 184 7.79 -12.44 -16.24
CA VAL A 184 6.97 -11.28 -15.89
C VAL A 184 7.87 -10.18 -15.31
N GLU A 185 7.69 -8.96 -15.78
CA GLU A 185 8.46 -7.80 -15.37
C GLU A 185 7.55 -6.75 -14.76
N LYS A 186 7.90 -6.29 -13.55
CA LYS A 186 7.23 -5.20 -12.85
C LYS A 186 8.17 -4.00 -12.79
N THR A 187 7.71 -2.86 -13.28
CA THR A 187 8.46 -1.59 -13.25
C THR A 187 7.76 -0.59 -12.34
N VAL A 188 8.54 0.04 -11.46
CA VAL A 188 8.08 1.09 -10.55
C VAL A 188 8.92 2.35 -10.76
N LYS A 189 8.26 3.47 -11.03
CA LYS A 189 8.88 4.80 -11.19
C LYS A 189 8.72 5.60 -9.91
N PHE A 190 9.79 6.21 -9.43
CA PHE A 190 9.81 6.96 -8.17
C PHE A 190 9.98 8.46 -8.42
N HIS A 191 9.04 9.25 -7.92
CA HIS A 191 9.02 10.71 -8.01
C HIS A 191 9.13 11.30 -6.60
N PRO A 192 10.19 12.06 -6.28
CA PRO A 192 10.45 12.52 -4.93
C PRO A 192 9.44 13.56 -4.46
N MET A 193 9.01 13.45 -3.21
CA MET A 193 8.16 14.44 -2.56
C MET A 193 9.02 15.29 -1.63
N ALA A 194 9.22 16.55 -2.00
CA ALA A 194 9.96 17.50 -1.19
C ALA A 194 9.17 17.85 0.08
N LYS A 195 9.80 17.67 1.25
CA LYS A 195 9.18 17.99 2.54
C LYS A 195 8.96 19.49 2.67
N ARG A 196 7.77 19.87 3.15
CA ARG A 196 7.41 21.26 3.46
C ARG A 196 7.04 21.41 4.94
N ASN A 197 7.35 22.56 5.53
CA ASN A 197 6.94 22.90 6.89
C ASN A 197 5.47 23.38 6.92
N ALA A 198 4.97 23.75 8.11
CA ALA A 198 3.60 24.23 8.28
C ALA A 198 3.29 25.49 7.45
N ASP A 199 4.31 26.31 7.19
CA ASP A 199 4.22 27.54 6.39
C ASP A 199 4.35 27.27 4.88
N GLY A 200 4.52 25.99 4.48
CA GLY A 200 4.64 25.58 3.08
C GLY A 200 6.04 25.73 2.49
N GLU A 201 7.02 26.17 3.28
CA GLU A 201 8.41 26.32 2.88
C GLU A 201 9.12 24.98 2.81
N LEU A 202 10.07 24.84 1.89
CA LEU A 202 10.86 23.62 1.74
C LEU A 202 11.74 23.40 2.97
N VAL A 203 11.57 22.24 3.61
CA VAL A 203 12.51 21.77 4.62
C VAL A 203 13.75 21.26 3.90
N ARG A 204 14.90 21.84 4.22
CA ARG A 204 16.17 21.46 3.63
C ARG A 204 16.88 20.43 4.51
N ASP A 205 17.63 19.56 3.87
CA ASP A 205 18.58 18.69 4.55
C ASP A 205 19.74 19.54 5.10
N SER A 206 19.99 19.36 6.40
CA SER A 206 21.11 20.00 7.12
C SER A 206 22.49 19.74 6.50
N GLN A 207 22.66 18.64 5.74
CA GLN A 207 23.95 18.25 5.20
C GLN A 207 24.17 18.64 3.73
N SER A 208 23.12 18.76 2.92
CA SER A 208 23.25 18.93 1.47
C SER A 208 22.57 20.17 0.90
N GLU A 209 21.94 21.00 1.73
CA GLU A 209 21.09 22.15 1.35
C GLU A 209 19.92 21.83 0.39
N SER A 210 19.81 20.59 -0.09
CA SER A 210 18.74 20.11 -0.95
C SER A 210 17.45 19.92 -0.14
N ALA A 211 16.31 19.87 -0.82
CA ALA A 211 15.06 19.53 -0.16
C ALA A 211 15.16 18.15 0.50
N LEU A 212 14.69 18.06 1.75
CA LEU A 212 14.61 16.80 2.47
C LEU A 212 13.53 15.92 1.83
N ILE A 213 13.89 14.70 1.43
CA ILE A 213 12.97 13.74 0.83
C ILE A 213 12.66 12.65 1.85
N GLU A 214 11.41 12.58 2.28
CA GLU A 214 10.91 11.52 3.19
C GLU A 214 9.98 10.54 2.49
N ARG A 215 9.41 10.94 1.35
CA ARG A 215 8.41 10.17 0.60
C ARG A 215 8.62 10.28 -0.90
N TYR A 216 8.07 9.31 -1.60
CA TYR A 216 7.99 9.31 -3.06
C TYR A 216 6.57 8.95 -3.48
N PHE A 217 6.15 9.49 -4.62
CA PHE A 217 5.13 8.84 -5.42
C PHE A 217 5.79 7.69 -6.18
N ALA A 218 5.25 6.48 -6.03
CA ALA A 218 5.66 5.30 -6.75
C ALA A 218 4.58 4.91 -7.76
N GLU A 219 4.88 5.02 -9.05
CA GLU A 219 3.94 4.71 -10.13
C GLU A 219 4.25 3.33 -10.72
N THR A 220 3.26 2.46 -10.81
CA THR A 220 3.38 1.13 -11.43
C THR A 220 2.02 0.65 -11.90
N GLU A 221 1.95 -0.05 -13.04
CA GLU A 221 0.73 -0.72 -13.55
C GLU A 221 -0.53 0.17 -13.61
N GLY A 222 -0.36 1.48 -13.84
CA GLY A 222 -1.48 2.43 -13.88
C GLY A 222 -2.00 2.84 -12.51
N GLU A 223 -1.24 2.58 -11.45
CA GLU A 223 -1.52 3.00 -10.08
C GLU A 223 -0.43 3.92 -9.55
N LEU A 224 -0.83 4.81 -8.64
CA LEU A 224 0.05 5.71 -7.92
C LEU A 224 0.00 5.37 -6.43
N PHE A 225 1.16 5.11 -5.84
CA PHE A 225 1.33 4.81 -4.44
C PHE A 225 2.11 5.93 -3.74
N MET A 226 1.87 6.10 -2.44
CA MET A 226 2.76 6.87 -1.57
C MET A 226 3.67 5.91 -0.81
N VAL A 227 4.98 6.10 -0.92
CA VAL A 227 5.99 5.26 -0.26
C VAL A 227 6.96 6.09 0.57
N GLN A 228 7.53 5.50 1.61
CA GLN A 228 8.50 6.17 2.48
C GLN A 228 9.94 5.94 2.03
N HIS A 229 10.77 6.98 2.14
CA HIS A 229 12.21 6.87 1.89
C HIS A 229 12.88 5.83 2.79
N ILE A 230 12.55 5.76 4.09
CA ILE A 230 13.20 4.84 5.01
C ILE A 230 13.01 3.36 4.66
N VAL A 231 11.87 3.04 4.01
CA VAL A 231 11.52 1.69 3.57
C VAL A 231 12.25 1.35 2.27
N PHE A 232 12.33 2.29 1.32
CA PHE A 232 12.86 2.03 -0.04
C PHE A 232 14.33 2.45 -0.26
N LYS A 233 14.96 3.16 0.69
CA LYS A 233 16.31 3.74 0.52
C LYS A 233 17.39 2.72 0.15
N LYS A 234 17.21 1.45 0.54
CA LYS A 234 18.17 0.38 0.21
C LYS A 234 18.05 -0.08 -1.25
N ASN A 235 16.86 0.02 -1.83
CA ASN A 235 16.63 -0.26 -3.26
C ASN A 235 17.21 0.83 -4.16
N PHE A 236 17.54 2.01 -3.58
CA PHE A 236 18.19 3.12 -4.27
C PHE A 236 19.72 3.16 -4.08
N GLN A 237 20.33 2.07 -3.61
CA GLN A 237 21.78 2.01 -3.47
C GLN A 237 22.44 1.58 -4.78
N ASP A 238 23.64 2.10 -5.01
CA ASP A 238 24.50 1.69 -6.10
C ASP A 238 25.22 0.38 -5.71
N LEU A 239 25.41 -0.54 -6.67
CA LEU A 239 26.15 -1.81 -6.49
C LEU A 239 27.57 -1.75 -7.09
#